data_AF-A0A4Y2U732-F1
#
_entry.id   AF-A0A4Y2U732-F1
#
_cell.length_a   1.000
_cell.length_b   1.000
_cell.length_c   1.000
_cell.angle_alpha   90.00
_cell.angle_beta   90.00
_cell.angle_gamma   90.00
#
_symmetry.space_group_name_H-M   'P 1'
#
loop_
_entity.id
_entity.type
_entity.pdbx_description
1 polymer ?
#
loop_
_entity_poly.entity_id
_entity_poly.type
_entity_poly.pdbx_seq_one_letter_code
_entity_poly.pdbx_strand_id
1 'polypeptide(L)'
;MNAHFFTTNNETKASIVERFHRTLMSKMTRYFTEYNTRKYIDVIAKLISSYNHTWHRSIKMEPSSVNIDNQEEVWQNLYGDLSKQKLEKPSFKVGDTVRISKWKGRFEKGYENNWSREIFTVHQIVPRIPTVYKLRNLNNKVIEGTFYEKEMQKVVDSGYYPVEKVIKKRKRKGKIEYFVKFQGYPDEFNSW
;
A
#
# COMPACT_ATOMS: atom_id res chain seq x y z
N MET A 1 -19.85 4.21 -6.92
CA MET A 1 -19.60 3.50 -5.65
C MET A 1 -18.14 3.80 -5.31
N ASN A 2 -17.92 4.77 -4.42
CA ASN A 2 -16.61 5.38 -4.19
C ASN A 2 -15.86 4.55 -3.15
N ALA A 3 -14.84 3.80 -3.58
CA ALA A 3 -13.95 3.13 -2.66
C ALA A 3 -13.14 4.19 -1.90
N HIS A 4 -13.51 4.42 -0.65
CA HIS A 4 -12.68 5.12 0.32
C HIS A 4 -11.43 4.28 0.55
N PHE A 5 -10.30 4.71 -0.03
CA PHE A 5 -9.03 4.02 0.14
C PHE A 5 -8.40 4.48 1.46
N PHE A 6 -8.55 3.63 2.48
CA PHE A 6 -7.86 3.76 3.75
C PHE A 6 -6.54 2.97 3.64
N THR A 7 -5.40 3.66 3.71
CA THR A 7 -4.05 3.07 3.76
C THR A 7 -3.77 2.27 5.04
N THR A 8 -4.76 2.11 5.92
CA THR A 8 -4.68 1.33 7.17
C THR A 8 -4.51 -0.19 6.91
N ASN A 9 -4.89 -0.70 5.73
CA ASN A 9 -4.80 -2.11 5.30
C ASN A 9 -3.73 -2.37 4.23
N ASN A 10 -2.48 -2.00 4.52
CA ASN A 10 -1.36 -2.23 3.61
C ASN A 10 -1.12 -3.74 3.37
N GLU A 11 -1.16 -4.22 2.12
CA GLU A 11 -0.94 -5.64 1.73
C GLU A 11 0.40 -6.21 2.26
N THR A 12 1.36 -5.33 2.53
CA THR A 12 2.69 -5.67 3.03
C THR A 12 2.68 -6.35 4.41
N LYS A 13 1.61 -6.19 5.20
CA LYS A 13 1.49 -6.79 6.55
C LYS A 13 1.44 -8.33 6.54
N ALA A 14 1.03 -8.96 5.44
CA ALA A 14 0.95 -10.42 5.31
C ALA A 14 2.06 -11.04 4.42
N SER A 15 3.07 -10.25 4.04
CA SER A 15 4.09 -10.65 3.05
C SER A 15 4.82 -11.97 3.35
N ILE A 16 5.04 -12.31 4.63
CA ILE A 16 5.65 -13.58 5.06
C ILE A 16 4.70 -14.75 4.79
N VAL A 17 3.42 -14.60 5.13
CA VAL A 17 2.38 -15.62 4.87
C VAL A 17 2.19 -15.79 3.37
N GLU A 18 2.15 -14.71 2.60
CA GLU A 18 2.08 -14.75 1.13
C GLU A 18 3.26 -15.50 0.51
N ARG A 19 4.47 -15.28 1.03
CA ARG A 19 5.66 -16.01 0.60
C ARG A 19 5.54 -17.51 0.92
N PHE A 20 5.06 -17.86 2.11
CA PHE A 20 4.80 -19.25 2.49
C PHE A 20 3.76 -19.90 1.58
N HIS A 21 2.61 -19.25 1.37
CA HIS A 21 1.54 -19.72 0.48
C HIS A 21 2.05 -20.00 -0.92
N ARG A 22 2.85 -19.08 -1.50
CA ARG A 22 3.46 -19.31 -2.83
C ARG A 22 4.34 -20.55 -2.86
N THR A 23 5.15 -20.78 -1.84
CA THR A 23 6.02 -21.97 -1.77
C THR A 23 5.21 -23.26 -1.62
N LEU A 24 4.20 -23.26 -0.75
CA LEU A 24 3.32 -24.40 -0.55
C LEU A 24 2.56 -24.74 -1.85
N MET A 25 1.94 -23.74 -2.48
CA MET A 25 1.25 -23.92 -3.76
C MET A 25 2.18 -24.43 -4.85
N SER A 26 3.44 -23.97 -4.89
CA SER A 26 4.42 -24.48 -5.86
C SER A 26 4.72 -25.97 -5.67
N LYS A 27 4.82 -26.45 -4.42
CA LYS A 27 4.98 -27.88 -4.11
C LYS A 27 3.72 -28.68 -4.45
N MET A 28 2.53 -28.14 -4.14
CA MET A 28 1.25 -28.76 -4.46
C MET A 28 1.05 -28.91 -5.98
N THR A 29 1.34 -27.87 -6.75
CA THR A 29 1.23 -27.90 -8.22
C THR A 29 2.11 -28.99 -8.83
N ARG A 30 3.35 -29.16 -8.34
CA ARG A 30 4.23 -30.25 -8.80
C ARG A 30 3.60 -31.63 -8.54
N TYR A 31 3.02 -31.83 -7.37
CA TYR A 31 2.29 -33.07 -7.05
C TYR A 31 1.08 -33.28 -7.96
N PHE A 32 0.28 -32.23 -8.19
CA PHE A 32 -0.89 -32.31 -9.07
C PHE A 32 -0.52 -32.69 -10.50
N THR A 33 0.57 -32.14 -11.03
CA THR A 33 1.07 -32.47 -12.37
C THR A 33 1.52 -33.92 -12.46
N GLU A 34 2.26 -34.42 -11.47
CA GLU A 34 2.79 -35.80 -11.49
C GLU A 34 1.70 -36.86 -11.39
N TYR A 35 0.76 -36.68 -10.46
CA TYR A 35 -0.27 -37.70 -10.15
C TYR A 35 -1.60 -37.44 -10.86
N ASN A 36 -1.66 -36.43 -11.75
CA ASN A 36 -2.86 -35.98 -12.45
C ASN A 36 -4.11 -35.90 -11.54
N THR A 37 -3.94 -35.28 -10.37
CA THR A 37 -4.98 -35.19 -9.34
C THR A 37 -5.04 -33.80 -8.76
N ARG A 38 -6.17 -33.45 -8.14
CA ARG A 38 -6.32 -32.25 -7.30
C ARG A 38 -6.56 -32.60 -5.83
N LYS A 39 -6.59 -33.88 -5.47
CA LYS A 39 -6.77 -34.33 -4.09
C LYS A 39 -5.46 -34.12 -3.34
N TYR A 40 -5.42 -33.13 -2.44
CA TYR A 40 -4.21 -32.80 -1.68
C TYR A 40 -4.28 -33.16 -0.20
N ILE A 41 -5.47 -33.49 0.33
CA ILE A 41 -5.70 -33.76 1.75
C ILE A 41 -4.75 -34.84 2.28
N ASP A 42 -4.51 -35.88 1.48
CA ASP A 42 -3.69 -37.03 1.88
C ASP A 42 -2.18 -36.71 1.89
N VAL A 43 -1.76 -35.61 1.23
CA VAL A 43 -0.34 -35.26 1.05
C VAL A 43 0.05 -33.93 1.68
N ILE A 44 -0.90 -33.09 2.09
CA ILE A 44 -0.64 -31.76 2.66
C ILE A 44 0.33 -31.83 3.85
N ALA A 45 0.15 -32.81 4.73
CA ALA A 45 1.02 -33.02 5.89
C ALA A 45 2.47 -33.33 5.47
N LYS A 46 2.66 -34.15 4.44
CA LYS A 46 3.99 -34.47 3.88
C LYS A 46 4.63 -33.23 3.25
N LEU A 47 3.85 -32.40 2.55
CA LEU A 47 4.34 -31.16 1.93
C LEU A 47 4.76 -30.12 2.99
N ILE A 48 4.01 -29.99 4.07
CA ILE A 48 4.34 -29.11 5.21
C ILE A 48 5.59 -29.62 5.91
N SER A 49 5.69 -30.92 6.20
CA SER A 49 6.89 -31.52 6.80
C SER A 49 8.11 -31.27 5.92
N SER A 50 7.99 -31.48 4.60
CA SER A 50 9.07 -31.17 3.64
C SER A 50 9.47 -29.68 3.70
N TYR A 51 8.52 -28.75 3.80
CA TYR A 51 8.83 -27.33 3.93
C TYR A 51 9.58 -27.03 5.24
N ASN A 52 9.09 -27.54 6.38
CA ASN A 52 9.67 -27.27 7.69
C ASN A 52 11.08 -27.82 7.85
N HIS A 53 11.43 -28.92 7.17
CA HIS A 53 12.76 -29.53 7.18
C HIS A 53 13.60 -29.17 5.93
N THR A 54 13.23 -28.11 5.19
CA THR A 54 14.08 -27.60 4.11
C THR A 54 14.94 -26.46 4.66
N TRP A 55 16.22 -26.46 4.32
CA TRP A 55 17.11 -25.33 4.63
C TRP A 55 16.61 -24.01 4.03
N HIS A 56 16.34 -23.02 4.89
CA HIS A 56 15.93 -21.68 4.47
C HIS A 56 17.10 -20.70 4.51
N ARG A 57 17.53 -20.24 3.33
CA ARG A 57 18.65 -19.30 3.19
C ARG A 57 18.54 -18.02 4.03
N SER A 58 17.33 -17.52 4.27
CA SER A 58 17.11 -16.28 5.04
C SER A 58 17.37 -16.43 6.54
N ILE A 59 16.98 -17.56 7.13
CA ILE A 59 17.20 -17.85 8.55
C ILE A 59 18.45 -18.71 8.80
N LYS A 60 19.06 -19.22 7.71
CA LYS A 60 20.23 -20.12 7.73
C LYS A 60 20.03 -21.36 8.61
N MET A 61 18.82 -21.92 8.58
CA MET A 61 18.49 -23.20 9.20
C MET A 61 17.16 -23.72 8.64
N GLU A 62 16.75 -24.90 9.10
CA GLU A 62 15.41 -25.44 8.87
C GLU A 62 14.38 -24.76 9.78
N PRO A 63 13.19 -24.40 9.28
CA PRO A 63 12.13 -23.85 10.12
C PRO A 63 11.77 -24.71 11.35
N SER A 64 11.81 -26.04 11.24
CA SER A 64 11.54 -26.95 12.36
C SER A 64 12.57 -26.88 13.49
N SER A 65 13.77 -26.38 13.21
CA SER A 65 14.87 -26.28 14.18
C SER A 65 14.88 -24.96 14.95
N VAL A 66 13.97 -24.03 14.64
CA VAL A 66 13.84 -22.75 15.35
C VAL A 66 13.18 -22.95 16.71
N ASN A 67 13.81 -22.45 17.77
CA ASN A 67 13.36 -22.53 19.15
C ASN A 67 13.69 -21.24 19.92
N ILE A 68 13.38 -21.22 21.21
CA ILE A 68 13.59 -20.03 22.07
C ILE A 68 15.08 -19.69 22.21
N ASP A 69 15.97 -20.68 22.17
CA ASP A 69 17.40 -20.47 22.40
C ASP A 69 18.09 -19.84 21.18
N ASN A 70 17.66 -20.21 19.95
CA ASN A 70 18.22 -19.67 18.71
C ASN A 70 17.42 -18.52 18.09
N GLN A 71 16.35 -18.05 18.74
CA GLN A 71 15.49 -16.99 18.21
C GLN A 71 16.26 -15.69 17.94
N GLU A 72 17.27 -15.36 18.76
CA GLU A 72 18.10 -14.17 18.59
C GLU A 72 18.93 -14.29 17.31
N GLU A 73 19.56 -15.44 17.06
CA GLU A 73 20.32 -15.68 15.83
C GLU A 73 19.41 -15.58 14.59
N VAL A 74 18.21 -16.17 14.66
CA VAL A 74 17.21 -16.06 13.59
C VAL A 74 16.81 -14.61 13.35
N TRP A 75 16.58 -13.85 14.42
CA TRP A 75 16.25 -12.42 14.35
C TRP A 75 17.38 -11.62 13.71
N GLN A 76 18.62 -11.84 14.13
CA GLN A 76 19.81 -11.20 13.56
C GLN A 76 20.03 -11.57 12.09
N ASN A 77 19.75 -12.81 11.69
CA ASN A 77 19.84 -13.24 10.29
C ASN A 77 18.78 -12.55 9.40
N LEU A 78 17.56 -12.33 9.92
CA LEU A 78 16.46 -11.74 9.17
C LEU A 78 16.51 -10.22 9.09
N TYR A 79 16.81 -9.56 10.22
CA TYR A 79 16.69 -8.12 10.37
C TYR A 79 18.06 -7.43 10.53
N GLY A 80 19.04 -8.16 11.07
CA GLY A 80 20.36 -7.64 11.38
C GLY A 80 20.33 -6.51 12.39
N ASP A 81 21.42 -5.75 12.40
CA ASP A 81 21.56 -4.61 13.28
C ASP A 81 20.77 -3.40 12.76
N LEU A 82 19.56 -3.21 13.30
CA LEU A 82 18.70 -2.07 13.00
C LEU A 82 19.34 -0.74 13.40
N SER A 83 20.32 -0.71 14.31
CA SER A 83 21.00 0.53 14.71
C SER A 83 21.84 1.14 13.59
N LYS A 84 22.23 0.33 12.59
CA LYS A 84 22.95 0.81 11.40
C LYS A 84 22.05 1.52 10.41
N GLN A 85 20.73 1.37 10.52
CA GLN A 85 19.80 2.04 9.63
C GLN A 85 19.73 3.52 10.02
N LYS A 86 20.28 4.38 9.15
CA LYS A 86 20.24 5.83 9.37
C LYS A 86 18.87 6.35 8.94
N LEU A 87 18.29 7.23 9.77
CA LEU A 87 17.15 8.04 9.37
C LEU A 87 17.58 8.91 8.18
N GLU A 88 16.97 8.65 7.03
CA GLU A 88 17.15 9.51 5.86
C GLU A 88 16.50 10.87 6.13
N LYS A 89 17.14 11.92 5.59
CA LYS A 89 16.58 13.27 5.67
C LYS A 89 15.25 13.29 4.91
N PRO A 90 14.16 13.78 5.51
CA PRO A 90 12.86 13.82 4.83
C PRO A 90 12.94 14.71 3.59
N SER A 91 12.49 14.20 2.45
CA SER A 91 12.44 14.95 1.19
C SER A 91 11.35 16.02 1.17
N PHE A 92 10.25 15.80 1.90
CA PHE A 92 9.14 16.74 1.99
C PHE A 92 9.13 17.51 3.30
N LYS A 93 8.53 18.72 3.27
CA LYS A 93 8.34 19.56 4.44
C LYS A 93 6.85 19.63 4.81
N VAL A 94 6.57 19.88 6.09
CA VAL A 94 5.20 20.20 6.53
C VAL A 94 4.70 21.43 5.76
N GLY A 95 3.49 21.33 5.20
CA GLY A 95 2.91 22.36 4.34
C GLY A 95 3.11 22.13 2.84
N ASP A 96 3.97 21.19 2.42
CA ASP A 96 4.10 20.86 1.00
C ASP A 96 2.81 20.25 0.45
N THR A 97 2.43 20.67 -0.76
CA THR A 97 1.31 20.09 -1.50
C THR A 97 1.78 18.87 -2.30
N VAL A 98 1.09 17.75 -2.16
CA VAL A 98 1.45 16.47 -2.75
C VAL A 98 0.24 15.76 -3.36
N ARG A 99 0.48 14.90 -4.35
CA ARG A 99 -0.44 13.84 -4.78
C ARG A 99 0.05 12.50 -4.24
N ILE A 100 -0.87 11.56 -4.06
CA ILE A 100 -0.54 10.20 -3.64
C ILE A 100 -0.65 9.22 -4.81
N SER A 101 0.11 8.13 -4.77
CA SER A 101 -0.01 7.07 -5.75
C SER A 101 -1.38 6.39 -5.64
N LYS A 102 -1.93 5.99 -6.79
CA LYS A 102 -3.10 5.14 -6.89
C LYS A 102 -2.67 3.68 -6.77
N TRP A 103 -3.48 2.89 -6.10
CA TRP A 103 -3.40 1.45 -6.25
C TRP A 103 -3.78 1.09 -7.69
N LYS A 104 -2.94 0.30 -8.35
CA LYS A 104 -3.22 -0.23 -9.68
C LYS A 104 -3.64 -1.68 -9.59
N GLY A 105 -4.78 -2.02 -10.17
CA GLY A 105 -5.12 -3.41 -10.46
C GLY A 105 -4.11 -4.06 -11.41
N ARG A 106 -3.95 -5.39 -11.31
CA ARG A 106 -2.99 -6.18 -12.11
C ARG A 106 -3.13 -5.97 -13.64
N PHE A 107 -4.32 -5.61 -14.11
CA PHE A 107 -4.64 -5.45 -15.54
C PHE A 107 -4.87 -4.00 -15.95
N GLU A 108 -4.51 -3.02 -15.11
CA GLU A 108 -4.61 -1.61 -15.47
C GLU A 108 -3.59 -1.19 -16.52
N LYS A 109 -4.00 -0.27 -17.39
CA LYS A 109 -3.18 0.16 -18.51
C LYS A 109 -2.02 1.04 -18.03
N GLY A 110 -0.84 0.79 -18.58
CA GLY A 110 0.40 1.47 -18.17
C GLY A 110 0.45 2.96 -18.47
N TYR A 111 -0.29 3.43 -19.48
CA TYR A 111 -0.30 4.83 -19.91
C TYR A 111 -1.21 5.73 -19.05
N GLU A 112 -2.03 5.16 -18.15
CA GLU A 112 -2.91 5.94 -17.28
C GLU A 112 -2.14 6.54 -16.09
N ASN A 113 -2.52 7.75 -15.68
CA ASN A 113 -1.85 8.48 -14.60
C ASN A 113 -1.98 7.75 -13.25
N ASN A 114 -0.81 7.41 -12.68
CA ASN A 114 -0.64 6.70 -11.40
C ASN A 114 -0.88 7.56 -10.16
N TRP A 115 -1.07 8.87 -10.31
CA TRP A 115 -1.24 9.80 -9.20
C TRP A 115 -2.72 10.18 -9.00
N SER A 116 -3.09 10.44 -7.76
CA SER A 116 -4.42 10.94 -7.38
C SER A 116 -4.74 12.25 -8.11
N ARG A 117 -6.03 12.47 -8.39
CA ARG A 117 -6.51 13.78 -8.87
C ARG A 117 -6.60 14.77 -7.72
N GLU A 118 -7.08 14.29 -6.56
CA GLU A 118 -7.06 15.01 -5.30
C GLU A 118 -5.63 15.36 -4.89
N ILE A 119 -5.46 16.59 -4.41
CA ILE A 119 -4.22 17.11 -3.83
C ILE A 119 -4.34 17.16 -2.31
N PHE A 120 -3.22 16.92 -1.65
CA PHE A 120 -3.11 16.82 -0.21
C PHE A 120 -1.99 17.72 0.29
N THR A 121 -2.03 18.06 1.57
CA THR A 121 -0.95 18.80 2.23
C THR A 121 -0.28 17.91 3.26
N VAL A 122 1.06 17.94 3.29
CA VAL A 122 1.84 17.28 4.34
C VAL A 122 1.51 17.93 5.68
N HIS A 123 0.87 17.17 6.56
CA HIS A 123 0.45 17.63 7.88
C HIS A 123 1.53 17.38 8.94
N GLN A 124 2.13 16.18 8.93
CA GLN A 124 3.13 15.78 9.92
C GLN A 124 4.15 14.83 9.29
N ILE A 125 5.42 14.99 9.68
CA ILE A 125 6.50 14.06 9.37
C ILE A 125 6.72 13.19 10.61
N VAL A 126 6.66 11.87 10.45
CA VAL A 126 6.86 10.91 11.54
C VAL A 126 8.23 10.25 11.34
N PRO A 127 9.22 10.53 12.22
CA PRO A 127 10.56 9.97 12.09
C PRO A 127 10.53 8.48 12.48
N ARG A 128 10.43 7.63 11.47
CA ARG A 128 10.56 6.17 11.52
C ARG A 128 11.56 5.76 10.45
N ILE A 129 11.99 4.52 10.46
CA ILE A 129 12.86 3.98 9.41
C ILE A 129 12.02 3.00 8.58
N PRO A 130 11.68 3.32 7.32
CA PRO A 130 11.86 4.60 6.63
C PRO A 130 10.87 5.68 7.09
N THR A 131 11.16 6.95 6.82
CA THR A 131 10.33 8.09 7.24
C THR A 131 8.95 8.01 6.61
N VAL A 132 7.91 8.27 7.41
CA VAL A 132 6.52 8.26 6.95
C VAL A 132 5.82 9.58 7.23
N TYR A 133 4.81 9.88 6.43
CA TYR A 133 4.12 11.17 6.42
C TYR A 133 2.63 10.98 6.72
N LYS A 134 2.06 11.92 7.46
CA LYS A 134 0.61 12.07 7.60
C LYS A 134 0.14 13.23 6.74
N LEU A 135 -0.96 13.02 6.03
CA LEU A 135 -1.51 13.97 5.09
C LEU A 135 -2.85 14.52 5.59
N ARG A 136 -3.21 15.71 5.11
CA ARG A 136 -4.56 16.27 5.24
C ARG A 136 -5.08 16.69 3.88
N ASN A 137 -6.40 16.64 3.71
CA ASN A 137 -7.05 17.13 2.50
C ASN A 137 -7.17 18.66 2.49
N LEU A 138 -7.72 19.21 1.40
CA LEU A 138 -7.94 20.65 1.23
C LEU A 138 -8.87 21.27 2.30
N ASN A 139 -9.76 20.48 2.89
CA ASN A 139 -10.63 20.90 4.00
C ASN A 139 -9.94 20.80 5.38
N ASN A 140 -8.62 20.64 5.42
CA ASN A 140 -7.81 20.45 6.63
C ASN A 140 -8.13 19.18 7.45
N LYS A 141 -8.88 18.24 6.89
CA LYS A 141 -9.16 16.95 7.53
C LYS A 141 -7.96 16.02 7.36
N VAL A 142 -7.43 15.54 8.47
CA VAL A 142 -6.33 14.55 8.47
C VAL A 142 -6.84 13.23 7.91
N ILE A 143 -6.09 12.67 6.97
CA ILE A 143 -6.39 11.39 6.34
C ILE A 143 -5.86 10.28 7.23
N GLU A 144 -6.64 9.23 7.35
CA GLU A 144 -6.23 8.07 8.12
C GLU A 144 -5.10 7.31 7.40
N GLY A 145 -4.12 6.86 8.18
CA GLY A 145 -2.97 6.11 7.69
C GLY A 145 -1.69 6.96 7.61
N THR A 146 -0.66 6.34 7.05
CA THR A 146 0.67 6.94 6.87
C THR A 146 1.18 6.58 5.50
N PHE A 147 1.87 7.51 4.86
CA PHE A 147 2.37 7.37 3.49
C PHE A 147 3.89 7.36 3.48
N TYR A 148 4.47 6.49 2.67
CA TYR A 148 5.89 6.52 2.38
C TYR A 148 6.22 7.62 1.37
N GLU A 149 7.47 8.06 1.37
CA GLU A 149 7.96 9.05 0.41
C GLU A 149 7.67 8.66 -1.05
N LYS A 150 7.87 7.39 -1.39
CA LYS A 150 7.68 6.83 -2.74
C LYS A 150 6.23 6.83 -3.20
N GLU A 151 5.29 6.95 -2.26
CA GLU A 151 3.85 7.00 -2.54
C GLU A 151 3.36 8.44 -2.72
N MET A 152 4.26 9.43 -2.71
CA MET A 152 3.91 10.84 -2.78
C MET A 152 4.71 11.57 -3.86
N GLN A 153 4.07 12.54 -4.51
CA GLN A 153 4.69 13.44 -5.48
C GLN A 153 4.35 14.88 -5.13
N LYS A 154 5.36 15.72 -4.91
CA LYS A 154 5.16 17.16 -4.71
C LYS A 154 4.61 17.80 -5.97
N VAL A 155 3.62 18.67 -5.80
CA VAL A 155 2.95 19.40 -6.87
C VAL A 155 2.71 20.84 -6.45
N VAL A 156 2.50 21.71 -7.44
CA VAL A 156 2.00 23.08 -7.22
C VAL A 156 0.53 23.08 -7.57
N ASP A 157 -0.31 23.65 -6.69
CA ASP A 157 -1.73 23.83 -7.00
C ASP A 157 -1.88 24.92 -8.07
N SER A 158 -2.37 24.52 -9.25
CA SER A 158 -2.64 25.43 -10.36
C SER A 158 -4.02 26.10 -10.26
N GLY A 159 -4.85 25.73 -9.29
CA GLY A 159 -6.25 26.15 -9.20
C GLY A 159 -7.16 25.49 -10.25
N TYR A 160 -6.64 24.55 -11.03
CA TYR A 160 -7.39 23.87 -12.07
C TYR A 160 -7.94 22.52 -11.58
N TYR A 161 -9.26 22.45 -11.47
CA TYR A 161 -10.00 21.27 -10.98
C TYR A 161 -10.97 20.78 -12.07
N PRO A 162 -10.67 19.67 -12.77
CA PRO A 162 -11.55 19.13 -13.80
C PRO A 162 -12.94 18.78 -13.26
N VAL A 163 -13.99 19.16 -13.99
CA VAL A 163 -15.37 18.81 -13.65
C VAL A 163 -15.70 17.41 -14.17
N GLU A 164 -16.19 16.55 -13.29
CA GLU A 164 -16.72 15.22 -13.62
C GLU A 164 -18.15 15.32 -14.14
N LYS A 165 -19.01 16.05 -13.43
CA LYS A 165 -20.42 16.22 -13.76
C LYS A 165 -20.97 17.52 -13.20
N VAL A 166 -21.94 18.09 -13.90
CA VAL A 166 -22.79 19.17 -13.39
C VAL A 166 -23.97 18.54 -12.66
N ILE A 167 -24.18 18.92 -11.41
CA ILE A 167 -25.23 18.37 -10.54
C ILE A 167 -26.46 19.28 -10.53
N LYS A 168 -26.27 20.59 -10.43
CA LYS A 168 -27.36 21.59 -10.41
C LYS A 168 -27.00 22.82 -11.22
N LYS A 169 -28.02 23.56 -11.62
CA LYS A 169 -27.93 24.86 -12.29
C LYS A 169 -28.80 25.86 -11.55
N ARG A 170 -28.32 27.08 -11.33
CA ARG A 170 -29.12 28.18 -10.77
C ARG A 170 -28.84 29.49 -11.48
N LYS A 171 -29.75 30.45 -11.34
CA LYS A 171 -29.54 31.84 -11.76
C LYS A 171 -29.46 32.71 -10.50
N ARG A 172 -28.31 33.33 -10.26
CA ARG A 172 -28.08 34.23 -9.11
C ARG A 172 -27.57 35.57 -9.62
N LYS A 173 -28.24 36.67 -9.23
CA LYS A 173 -27.89 38.03 -9.67
C LYS A 173 -27.67 38.14 -11.20
N GLY A 174 -28.54 37.50 -11.98
CA GLY A 174 -28.46 37.49 -13.45
C GLY A 174 -27.43 36.54 -14.06
N LYS A 175 -26.49 35.98 -13.28
CA LYS A 175 -25.49 35.01 -13.76
C LYS A 175 -25.97 33.57 -13.55
N ILE A 176 -25.60 32.70 -14.49
CA ILE A 176 -25.82 31.25 -14.36
C ILE A 176 -24.64 30.68 -13.59
N GLU A 177 -24.94 29.96 -12.50
CA GLU A 177 -23.97 29.22 -11.68
C GLU A 177 -24.28 27.72 -11.77
N TYR A 178 -23.25 26.89 -11.67
CA TYR A 178 -23.36 25.44 -11.82
C TYR A 178 -22.76 24.76 -10.59
N PHE A 179 -23.57 23.97 -9.89
CA PHE A 179 -23.07 23.12 -8.83
C PHE A 179 -22.39 21.90 -9.45
N VAL A 180 -21.08 21.76 -9.28
CA VAL A 180 -20.26 20.77 -9.97
C VAL A 180 -19.66 19.73 -9.03
N LYS A 181 -19.49 18.52 -9.55
CA LYS A 181 -18.65 17.47 -8.99
C LYS A 181 -17.26 17.57 -9.61
N PHE A 182 -16.22 17.71 -8.80
CA PHE A 182 -14.85 17.66 -9.28
C PHE A 182 -14.37 16.21 -9.46
N GLN A 183 -13.66 15.96 -10.55
CA GLN A 183 -13.18 14.64 -10.93
C GLN A 183 -12.13 14.12 -9.96
N GLY A 184 -12.43 12.99 -9.32
CA GLY A 184 -11.53 12.33 -8.38
C GLY A 184 -11.38 13.05 -7.05
N TYR A 185 -12.31 13.94 -6.70
CA TYR A 185 -12.48 14.50 -5.36
C TYR A 185 -13.72 13.88 -4.68
N PRO A 186 -13.79 13.79 -3.35
CA PRO A 186 -15.02 13.41 -2.64
C PRO A 186 -16.17 14.42 -2.81
N ASP A 187 -17.41 14.01 -2.51
CA ASP A 187 -18.60 14.87 -2.71
C ASP A 187 -18.62 16.10 -1.78
N GLU A 188 -17.86 16.06 -0.70
CA GLU A 188 -17.68 17.19 0.23
C GLU A 188 -17.00 18.41 -0.42
N PHE A 189 -16.36 18.23 -1.59
CA PHE A 189 -15.75 19.30 -2.35
C PHE A 189 -16.64 19.87 -3.46
N ASN A 190 -17.87 19.38 -3.61
CA ASN A 190 -18.78 19.90 -4.63
C ASN A 190 -19.14 21.37 -4.31
N SER A 191 -19.03 22.25 -5.30
CA SER A 191 -19.23 23.70 -5.13
C SER A 191 -20.02 24.32 -6.29
N TRP A 192 -20.58 25.52 -6.05
CA TRP A 192 -21.41 26.31 -6.99
C TRP A 192 -20.59 27.18 -7.93
#